data_AF-A0A1W9LCB8-F1
#
_entry.id   AF-A0A1W9LCB8-F1
#
_cell.length_a   1.000
_cell.length_b   1.000
_cell.length_c   1.000
_cell.angle_alpha   90.00
_cell.angle_beta   90.00
_cell.angle_gamma   90.00
#
_symmetry.space_group_name_H-M   'P 1'
#
loop_
_entity.id
_entity.type
_entity.pdbx_description
1 polymer ?
#
loop_
_entity_poly.entity_id
_entity_poly.type
_entity_poly.pdbx_seq_one_letter_code
_entity_poly.pdbx_strand_id
1 'polypeptide(L)'
;MDLKRLKQIIDAYGGNLQRWPQAERQAAQTLLETSAMARQWQREALMLDTLLDNVAVVAPSAELKTRIFASAQAFSREMDIWQWLVQWLWGTTWTQHVWRPVFALGLPIFFGIGLGLSISYQQIQLDESTVVVQSEFADVLYPDQQNLTEWAKWL
;
A
#
# COMPACT_ATOMS: atom_id res chain seq x y z
N MET A 1 -21.38 4.13 15.63
CA MET A 1 -20.91 5.48 15.27
C MET A 1 -21.62 6.47 16.18
N ASP A 2 -20.91 7.49 16.66
CA ASP A 2 -21.47 8.47 17.60
C ASP A 2 -21.80 9.80 16.91
N LEU A 3 -22.68 10.60 17.52
CA LEU A 3 -23.08 11.92 17.01
C LEU A 3 -21.88 12.87 16.82
N LYS A 4 -20.85 12.78 17.68
CA LYS A 4 -19.64 13.58 17.56
C LYS A 4 -18.84 13.23 16.29
N ARG A 5 -18.75 11.94 15.96
CA ARG A 5 -18.07 11.46 14.74
C ARG A 5 -18.86 11.87 13.49
N LEU A 6 -20.19 11.78 13.54
CA LEU A 6 -21.05 12.27 12.46
C LEU A 6 -20.84 13.75 12.19
N LYS A 7 -20.79 14.58 13.24
CA LYS A 7 -20.53 16.00 13.10
C LYS A 7 -19.18 16.29 12.42
N GLN A 8 -18.11 15.58 12.81
CA GLN A 8 -16.82 15.72 12.13
C GLN A 8 -16.87 15.36 10.64
N ILE A 9 -17.64 14.32 10.28
CA ILE A 9 -17.82 13.94 8.87
C ILE A 9 -18.58 15.03 8.12
N ILE A 10 -19.66 15.56 8.70
CA ILE A 10 -20.44 16.67 8.11
C ILE A 10 -19.56 17.92 7.94
N ASP A 11 -18.77 18.27 8.97
CA ASP A 11 -17.90 19.45 8.95
C ASP A 11 -16.75 19.30 7.91
N ALA A 12 -16.23 18.09 7.69
CA ALA A 12 -15.12 17.84 6.78
C ALA A 12 -15.54 17.58 5.32
N TYR A 13 -16.67 16.92 5.09
CA TYR A 13 -17.11 16.47 3.76
C TYR A 13 -18.36 17.18 3.24
N GLY A 14 -19.01 18.00 4.07
CA GLY A 14 -20.27 18.66 3.76
C GLY A 14 -21.49 17.75 3.94
N GLY A 15 -22.64 18.24 3.50
CA GLY A 15 -23.94 17.59 3.71
C GLY A 15 -24.25 16.44 2.76
N ASN A 16 -23.42 16.25 1.73
CA ASN A 16 -23.63 15.25 0.68
C ASN A 16 -23.10 13.84 1.06
N LEU A 17 -24.02 12.89 1.23
CA LEU A 17 -23.76 11.50 1.58
C LEU A 17 -22.79 10.77 0.63
N GLN A 18 -22.78 11.14 -0.66
CA GLN A 18 -21.91 10.50 -1.66
C GLN A 18 -20.44 10.84 -1.46
N ARG A 19 -20.13 11.99 -0.85
CA ARG A 19 -18.76 12.44 -0.56
C ARG A 19 -18.20 11.78 0.70
N TRP A 20 -19.04 11.13 1.50
CA TRP A 20 -18.62 10.51 2.76
C TRP A 20 -17.84 9.20 2.53
N PRO A 21 -16.87 8.88 3.41
CA PRO A 21 -16.08 7.66 3.33
C PRO A 21 -16.98 6.42 3.37
N GLN A 22 -16.74 5.47 2.45
CA GLN A 22 -17.61 4.30 2.25
C GLN A 22 -17.80 3.48 3.54
N ALA A 23 -16.74 3.31 4.33
CA ALA A 23 -16.76 2.56 5.58
C ALA A 23 -17.72 3.15 6.63
N GLU A 24 -17.93 4.47 6.63
CA GLU A 24 -18.73 5.16 7.65
C GLU A 24 -20.10 5.62 7.10
N ARG A 25 -20.33 5.56 5.78
CA ARG A 25 -21.55 6.05 5.13
C ARG A 25 -22.84 5.40 5.65
N GLN A 26 -22.86 4.07 5.77
CA GLN A 26 -24.03 3.35 6.27
C GLN A 26 -24.34 3.71 7.72
N ALA A 27 -23.32 3.74 8.59
CA ALA A 27 -23.49 4.11 9.99
C ALA A 27 -23.96 5.56 10.16
N ALA A 28 -23.50 6.45 9.30
CA ALA A 28 -23.91 7.84 9.27
C ALA A 28 -25.37 8.01 8.82
N GLN A 29 -25.82 7.23 7.83
CA GLN A 29 -27.21 7.20 7.38
C GLN A 29 -28.16 6.73 8.48
N THR A 30 -27.83 5.63 9.18
CA THR A 30 -28.64 5.14 10.30
C THR A 30 -28.80 6.20 11.40
N LEU A 31 -27.76 6.99 11.68
CA LEU A 31 -27.83 8.09 12.65
C LEU A 31 -28.69 9.26 12.17
N LEU A 32 -28.71 9.55 10.86
CA LEU A 32 -29.61 10.56 10.30
C LEU A 32 -31.08 10.13 10.36
N GLU A 33 -31.36 8.83 10.24
CA GLU A 33 -32.72 8.30 10.36
C GLU A 33 -33.22 8.36 11.81
N THR A 34 -32.34 8.08 12.77
CA THR A 34 -32.68 8.01 14.20
C THR A 34 -32.60 9.35 14.94
N SER A 35 -31.77 10.31 14.50
CA SER A 35 -31.57 11.58 15.21
C SER A 35 -32.03 12.81 14.41
N ALA A 36 -32.96 13.56 14.99
CA ALA A 36 -33.42 14.84 14.41
C ALA A 36 -32.31 15.91 14.38
N MET A 37 -31.42 15.94 15.39
CA MET A 37 -30.29 16.88 15.43
C MET A 37 -29.30 16.61 14.30
N ALA A 38 -29.01 15.33 14.02
CA ALA A 38 -28.14 14.93 12.92
C ALA A 38 -28.69 15.42 11.56
N ARG A 39 -30.00 15.30 11.35
CA ARG A 39 -30.67 15.83 10.14
C ARG A 39 -30.60 17.35 10.04
N GLN A 40 -30.64 18.06 11.17
CA GLN A 40 -30.49 19.51 11.16
C GLN A 40 -29.10 19.92 10.66
N TRP A 41 -28.03 19.35 11.25
CA TRP A 41 -26.66 19.64 10.83
C TRP A 41 -26.40 19.31 9.37
N GLN A 42 -26.93 18.17 8.90
CA GLN A 42 -26.81 17.80 7.49
C GLN A 42 -27.49 18.83 6.57
N ARG A 43 -28.70 19.30 6.92
CA ARG A 43 -29.43 20.29 6.12
C ARG A 43 -28.71 21.64 6.09
N GLU A 44 -28.17 22.08 7.20
CA GLU A 44 -27.37 23.31 7.29
C GLU A 44 -26.13 23.21 6.38
N ALA A 45 -25.42 22.08 6.41
CA ALA A 45 -24.28 21.83 5.53
C ALA A 45 -24.69 21.75 4.05
N LEU A 46 -25.78 21.07 3.71
CA LEU A 46 -26.31 21.02 2.33
C LEU A 46 -26.71 22.39 1.80
N MET A 47 -27.30 23.24 2.64
CA MET A 47 -27.66 24.61 2.26
C MET A 47 -26.40 25.41 1.93
N LEU A 48 -25.36 25.32 2.75
CA LEU A 48 -24.07 25.97 2.48
C LEU A 48 -23.44 25.44 1.19
N ASP A 49 -23.40 24.12 1.01
CA ASP A 49 -22.86 23.48 -0.20
C ASP A 49 -23.59 24.00 -1.46
N THR A 50 -24.92 24.11 -1.39
CA THR A 50 -25.74 24.64 -2.51
C THR A 50 -25.42 26.11 -2.78
N LEU A 51 -25.22 26.93 -1.74
CA LEU A 51 -24.82 28.32 -1.91
C LEU A 51 -23.44 28.44 -2.57
N LEU A 52 -22.50 27.57 -2.21
CA LEU A 52 -21.16 27.53 -2.79
C LEU A 52 -21.16 27.05 -4.24
N ASP A 53 -21.96 26.03 -4.57
CA ASP A 53 -22.08 25.51 -5.94
C ASP A 53 -22.72 26.54 -6.90
N ASN A 54 -23.50 27.49 -6.39
CA ASN A 54 -24.08 28.59 -7.17
C ASN A 54 -23.07 29.71 -7.50
N VAL A 55 -21.86 29.68 -6.93
CA VAL A 55 -20.83 30.65 -7.28
C VAL A 55 -20.29 30.30 -8.66
N ALA A 56 -20.47 31.22 -9.62
CA ALA A 56 -19.97 31.04 -10.97
C ALA A 56 -18.45 30.83 -10.96
N VAL A 57 -18.01 29.64 -11.36
CA VAL A 57 -16.60 29.33 -11.54
C VAL A 57 -16.12 30.12 -12.76
N VAL A 58 -15.45 31.24 -12.52
CA VAL A 58 -14.82 32.03 -13.58
C VAL A 58 -13.80 31.15 -14.28
N ALA A 59 -13.95 30.97 -15.60
CA ALA A 59 -13.04 30.16 -16.38
C ALA A 59 -11.60 30.70 -16.21
N PRO A 60 -10.64 29.88 -15.75
CA PRO A 60 -9.28 30.33 -15.53
C PRO A 60 -8.68 30.82 -16.84
N SER A 61 -8.15 32.05 -16.84
CA SER A 61 -7.51 32.64 -18.01
C SER A 61 -6.36 31.74 -18.48
N ALA A 62 -6.14 31.68 -19.79
CA ALA A 62 -5.07 30.86 -20.37
C ALA A 62 -3.69 31.22 -19.78
N GLU A 63 -3.49 32.49 -19.42
CA GLU A 63 -2.30 33.00 -18.74
C GLU A 63 -2.13 32.45 -17.31
N LEU A 64 -3.23 32.27 -16.56
CA LEU A 64 -3.17 31.66 -15.24
C LEU A 64 -2.79 30.17 -15.32
N LYS A 65 -3.32 29.45 -16.33
CA LYS A 65 -2.96 28.04 -16.57
C LYS A 65 -1.47 27.91 -16.90
N THR A 66 -0.94 28.73 -17.81
CA THR A 66 0.48 28.67 -18.17
C THR A 66 1.39 29.01 -16.99
N ARG A 67 1.00 29.98 -16.15
CA ARG A 67 1.74 30.31 -14.91
C ARG A 67 1.72 29.16 -13.90
N ILE A 68 0.60 28.48 -13.71
CA ILE A 68 0.51 27.31 -12.81
C ILE A 68 1.35 26.15 -13.34
N PHE A 69 1.31 25.87 -14.64
CA PHE A 69 2.15 24.84 -15.24
C PHE A 69 3.64 25.18 -15.12
N ALA A 70 4.02 26.44 -15.34
CA ALA A 70 5.39 26.89 -15.16
C ALA A 70 5.84 26.79 -13.69
N SER A 71 4.99 27.17 -12.73
CA SER A 71 5.31 27.06 -11.30
C SER A 71 5.35 25.62 -10.80
N ALA A 72 4.45 24.75 -11.27
CA ALA A 72 4.45 23.33 -10.94
C ALA A 72 5.68 22.62 -11.51
N GLN A 73 6.13 23.01 -12.71
CA GLN A 73 7.33 22.48 -13.34
C GLN A 73 8.62 23.04 -12.70
N ALA A 74 8.60 24.26 -12.16
CA ALA A 74 9.69 24.78 -11.33
C ALA A 74 9.81 24.00 -10.01
N PHE A 75 8.68 23.72 -9.35
CA PHE A 75 8.65 22.94 -8.09
C PHE A 75 9.14 21.50 -8.25
N SER A 76 8.93 20.88 -9.43
CA SER A 76 9.37 19.50 -9.69
C SER A 76 10.81 19.40 -10.20
N ARG A 77 11.34 20.46 -10.83
CA ARG A 77 12.70 20.47 -11.40
C ARG A 77 13.78 20.78 -10.36
N GLU A 78 13.40 21.44 -9.26
CA GLU A 78 14.31 21.84 -8.18
C GLU A 78 14.28 20.92 -6.96
N MET A 79 13.45 19.87 -6.98
CA MET A 79 13.47 18.87 -5.92
C MET A 79 14.69 17.97 -6.14
N ASP A 80 15.85 18.48 -5.75
CA ASP A 80 17.09 17.72 -5.62
C ASP A 80 16.87 16.67 -4.52
N ILE A 81 16.29 15.55 -4.94
CA ILE A 81 15.96 14.41 -4.09
C ILE A 81 17.18 13.92 -3.33
N TRP A 82 18.39 14.16 -3.85
CA TRP A 82 19.64 13.92 -3.14
C TRP A 82 19.85 14.89 -2.00
N GLN A 83 19.64 16.20 -2.19
CA GLN A 83 19.67 17.18 -1.09
C GLN A 83 18.61 16.88 -0.03
N TRP A 84 17.39 16.54 -0.44
CA TRP A 84 16.31 16.16 0.47
C TRP A 84 16.67 14.90 1.27
N LEU A 85 17.18 13.87 0.61
CA LEU A 85 17.55 12.61 1.26
C LEU A 85 18.75 12.81 2.19
N VAL A 86 19.75 13.58 1.79
CA VAL A 86 20.94 13.90 2.60
C VAL A 86 20.57 14.78 3.80
N GLN A 87 19.71 15.79 3.65
CA GLN A 87 19.21 16.57 4.79
C GLN A 87 18.35 15.72 5.73
N TRP A 88 17.54 14.83 5.17
CA TRP A 88 16.73 13.89 5.94
C TRP A 88 17.60 12.88 6.71
N LEU A 89 18.75 12.49 6.16
CA LEU A 89 19.72 11.58 6.79
C LEU A 89 20.62 12.27 7.83
N TRP A 90 21.06 13.51 7.57
CA TRP A 90 21.99 14.23 8.45
C TRP A 90 21.31 15.03 9.57
N GLY A 91 20.02 15.36 9.43
CA GLY A 91 19.14 15.85 10.50
C GLY A 91 19.54 17.19 11.14
N THR A 92 18.76 18.25 10.94
CA THR A 92 19.05 19.59 11.47
C THR A 92 18.66 19.81 12.95
N THR A 93 18.31 18.77 13.72
CA THR A 93 17.88 18.94 15.13
C THR A 93 18.11 17.68 15.99
N TRP A 94 18.73 17.88 17.15
CA TRP A 94 19.36 16.89 18.05
C TRP A 94 18.44 15.77 18.60
N THR A 95 17.12 15.90 18.50
CA THR A 95 16.15 14.98 19.13
C THR A 95 15.67 13.82 18.23
N GLN A 96 15.99 13.84 16.93
CA GLN A 96 15.58 12.78 15.97
C GLN A 96 16.69 11.73 15.72
N HIS A 97 17.80 11.80 16.48
CA HIS A 97 19.07 11.14 16.18
C HIS A 97 19.10 9.60 16.20
N VAL A 98 18.12 8.91 16.79
CA VAL A 98 18.27 7.46 17.09
C VAL A 98 17.27 6.57 16.33
N TRP A 99 16.08 7.04 15.99
CA TRP A 99 15.04 6.15 15.47
C TRP A 99 14.98 6.07 13.94
N ARG A 100 15.47 7.08 13.22
CA ARG A 100 15.41 7.12 11.74
C ARG A 100 16.35 6.17 10.99
N PRO A 101 17.61 5.92 11.40
CA PRO A 101 18.49 5.00 10.65
C PRO A 101 18.04 3.53 10.75
N VAL A 102 17.34 3.14 11.82
CA VAL A 102 16.83 1.77 12.01
C VAL A 102 15.74 1.42 10.99
N PHE A 103 14.81 2.32 10.72
CA PHE A 103 13.76 2.08 9.72
C PHE A 103 14.27 2.12 8.27
N ALA A 104 15.28 2.95 7.99
CA ALA A 104 15.88 3.06 6.66
C ALA A 104 16.65 1.79 6.24
N LEU A 105 17.34 1.13 7.18
CA LEU A 105 18.00 -0.16 6.92
C LEU A 105 17.03 -1.34 6.96
N GLY A 106 15.95 -1.26 7.74
CA GLY A 106 14.96 -2.34 7.84
C GLY A 106 14.17 -2.57 6.55
N LEU A 107 13.71 -1.50 5.89
CA LEU A 107 12.80 -1.59 4.72
C LEU A 107 13.38 -2.34 3.50
N PRO A 108 14.63 -2.08 3.04
CA PRO A 108 15.22 -2.80 1.92
C PRO A 108 15.53 -4.26 2.26
N ILE A 109 15.94 -4.54 3.51
CA ILE A 109 16.25 -5.89 3.98
C ILE A 109 14.97 -6.73 4.09
N PHE A 110 13.88 -6.16 4.62
CA PHE A 110 12.60 -6.87 4.71
C PHE A 110 12.01 -7.16 3.32
N PHE A 111 12.15 -6.21 2.38
CA PHE A 111 11.69 -6.41 1.00
C PHE A 111 12.54 -7.46 0.26
N GLY A 112 13.86 -7.46 0.48
CA GLY A 112 14.76 -8.47 -0.08
C GLY A 112 14.56 -9.87 0.50
N ILE A 113 14.39 -10.00 1.82
CA ILE A 113 14.14 -11.29 2.48
C ILE A 113 12.76 -11.86 2.08
N GLY A 114 11.73 -11.02 1.99
CA GLY A 114 10.39 -11.46 1.55
C GLY A 114 10.36 -12.01 0.12
N LEU A 115 11.09 -11.37 -0.80
CA LEU A 115 11.22 -11.86 -2.18
C LEU A 115 12.12 -13.10 -2.29
N GLY A 116 13.21 -13.15 -1.52
CA GLY A 116 14.12 -14.31 -1.50
C GLY A 116 13.44 -15.59 -1.01
N LEU A 117 12.64 -15.51 0.05
CA LEU A 117 11.91 -16.66 0.58
C LEU A 117 10.81 -17.17 -0.36
N SER A 118 10.21 -16.27 -1.17
CA SER A 118 9.17 -16.67 -2.14
C SER A 118 9.75 -17.49 -3.30
N ILE A 119 10.96 -17.16 -3.75
CA ILE A 119 11.67 -17.90 -4.82
C ILE A 119 12.14 -19.27 -4.31
N SER A 120 12.64 -19.34 -3.07
CA SER A 120 13.04 -20.61 -2.45
C SER A 120 11.88 -21.57 -2.22
N TYR A 121 10.67 -21.07 -1.91
CA TYR A 121 9.49 -21.92 -1.72
C TYR A 121 9.13 -22.71 -2.99
N GLN A 122 9.27 -22.08 -4.15
CA GLN A 122 8.95 -22.70 -5.44
C GLN A 122 10.02 -23.71 -5.89
N GLN A 123 11.26 -23.57 -5.43
CA GLN A 123 12.37 -24.46 -5.78
C GLN A 123 12.33 -25.79 -5.02
N ILE A 124 11.85 -25.80 -3.77
CA ILE A 124 11.69 -27.03 -2.97
C ILE A 124 10.63 -27.97 -3.56
N GLN A 125 9.58 -27.42 -4.17
CA GLN A 125 8.47 -28.23 -4.68
C GLN A 125 8.71 -28.82 -6.08
N LEU A 126 9.68 -28.26 -6.83
CA LEU A 126 10.10 -28.82 -8.12
C LEU A 126 11.06 -30.02 -7.95
N ASP A 127 11.92 -29.98 -6.92
CA ASP A 127 12.92 -31.02 -6.65
C ASP A 127 12.28 -32.36 -6.21
N GLU A 128 11.23 -32.30 -5.39
CA GLU A 128 10.53 -33.51 -4.91
C GLU A 128 9.84 -34.29 -6.04
N SER A 129 9.30 -33.58 -7.04
CA SER A 129 8.65 -34.23 -8.20
C SER A 129 9.64 -34.82 -9.20
N THR A 130 10.86 -34.28 -9.30
CA THR A 130 11.90 -34.82 -10.18
C THR A 130 12.63 -36.02 -9.57
N VAL A 131 12.81 -36.05 -8.25
CA VAL A 131 13.51 -37.14 -7.55
C VAL A 131 12.69 -38.44 -7.58
N VAL A 132 11.37 -38.36 -7.37
CA VAL A 132 10.49 -39.55 -7.40
C VAL A 132 10.46 -40.19 -8.79
N VAL A 133 10.37 -39.37 -9.84
CA VAL A 133 10.38 -39.86 -11.22
C VAL A 133 11.72 -40.51 -11.56
N GLN A 134 12.85 -39.93 -11.14
CA GLN A 134 14.17 -40.48 -11.44
C GLN A 134 14.43 -41.83 -10.73
N SER A 135 13.92 -42.02 -9.50
CA SER A 135 14.08 -43.29 -8.78
C SER A 135 13.31 -44.45 -9.42
N GLU A 136 12.10 -44.23 -9.95
CA GLU A 136 11.37 -45.29 -10.66
C GLU A 136 12.07 -45.72 -11.95
N PHE A 137 12.70 -44.78 -12.67
CA PHE A 137 13.46 -45.10 -13.88
C PHE A 137 14.80 -45.79 -13.59
N ALA A 138 15.42 -45.52 -12.43
CA ALA A 138 16.68 -46.15 -12.04
C ALA A 138 16.51 -47.66 -11.75
N ASP A 139 15.43 -48.07 -11.09
CA ASP A 139 15.14 -49.48 -10.82
C ASP A 139 14.83 -50.28 -12.10
N VAL A 140 14.24 -49.64 -13.12
CA VAL A 140 13.96 -50.29 -14.41
C VAL A 140 15.23 -50.49 -15.25
N LEU A 141 16.19 -49.57 -15.16
CA LEU A 141 17.40 -49.59 -16.00
C LEU A 141 18.59 -50.34 -15.37
N TYR A 142 18.62 -50.51 -14.04
CA TYR A 142 19.70 -51.19 -13.33
C TYR A 142 19.16 -52.23 -12.34
N PRO A 143 18.76 -53.43 -12.80
CA PRO A 143 18.46 -54.52 -11.88
C PRO A 143 19.71 -54.91 -11.08
N ASP A 144 19.53 -54.82 -9.76
CA ASP A 144 20.38 -55.20 -8.64
C ASP A 144 21.75 -55.86 -8.95
N GLN A 145 22.82 -55.06 -8.79
CA GLN A 145 24.22 -55.49 -8.85
C GLN A 145 24.69 -56.22 -7.57
N GLN A 146 23.84 -56.41 -6.54
CA GLN A 146 24.24 -57.12 -5.31
C GLN A 146 24.63 -58.57 -5.55
N ASN A 147 24.18 -59.19 -6.64
CA ASN A 147 24.51 -60.60 -6.88
C ASN A 147 25.95 -60.80 -7.39
N LEU A 148 26.65 -59.77 -7.89
CA LEU A 148 28.00 -59.90 -8.47
C LEU A 148 29.12 -60.00 -7.43
N THR A 149 28.90 -59.52 -6.21
CA THR A 149 29.89 -59.62 -5.12
C THR A 149 29.85 -60.99 -4.41
N GLU A 150 28.75 -61.74 -4.52
CA GLU A 150 28.66 -63.10 -3.98
C GLU A 150 29.49 -64.10 -4.82
N TRP A 151 29.58 -63.93 -6.15
CA TRP A 151 30.41 -64.80 -7.02
C TRP A 151 31.92 -64.63 -6.79
N ALA A 152 32.37 -63.46 -6.29
CA ALA A 152 33.79 -63.20 -6.02
C ALA A 152 34.30 -63.84 -4.72
N LYS A 153 33.41 -64.36 -3.85
CA LYS A 153 33.82 -65.11 -2.65
C LYS A 153 34.19 -66.57 -2.95
N TRP A 154 33.85 -67.07 -4.13
CA TRP A 154 34.07 -68.48 -4.53
C TRP A 154 35.18 -68.65 -5.58
N LEU A 155 36.01 -67.63 -5.81
CA LEU A 155 37.13 -67.64 -6.77
C LEU A 155 38.41 -67.17 -6.07
#